data_AF-A0AAU6EBG0-F1
#
_entry.id   AF-A0AAU6EBG0-F1
#
_cell.length_a   1.000
_cell.length_b   1.000
_cell.length_c   1.000
_cell.angle_alpha   90.00
_cell.angle_beta   90.00
_cell.angle_gamma   90.00
#
_symmetry.space_group_name_H-M   'P 1'
#
loop_
_entity.id
_entity.type
_entity.pdbx_description
1 polymer ?
#
loop_
_entity_poly.entity_id
_entity_poly.type
_entity_poly.pdbx_seq_one_letter_code
_entity_poly.pdbx_strand_id
1 'polypeptide(L)'
;MLRRHRSALPALLVTGLYGAALTVAVVVALISGDLGPLWGLTLSATVTEGVAATGQNLLLLVLAGLSWAWGIWQILRGPPAGPPPQQDRNTLRLRVALYVAMATTWLLHVTALLVWADTTVIISAVMWVVVLLFMRVLGGDRPYMRGAGVLGYGGFTVIGVLDLVGWPVPDAAESICGLAGLVWTVLVLRAQGYDDRWGTATVAYGIAALLTPIFLVLASLPFREEESAVEALGVVSSVLMMIWLARSAHDLAAPRHQPAAQTTLGA
;
A
#
# COMPACT_ATOMS: atom_id res chain seq x y z
N MET A 1 13.44 -12.59 -21.69
CA MET A 1 12.52 -11.76 -22.48
C MET A 1 11.95 -10.68 -21.58
N LEU A 2 12.10 -9.39 -21.95
CA LEU A 2 11.51 -8.27 -21.19
C LEU A 2 9.98 -8.39 -21.21
N ARG A 3 9.36 -8.57 -20.04
CA ARG A 3 7.90 -8.57 -19.92
C ARG A 3 7.37 -7.18 -20.28
N ARG A 4 6.64 -7.08 -21.39
CA ARG A 4 5.98 -5.84 -21.80
C ARG A 4 4.78 -5.61 -20.88
N HIS A 5 4.68 -4.41 -20.32
CA HIS A 5 3.55 -4.00 -19.47
C HIS A 5 2.58 -3.11 -20.26
N ARG A 6 1.27 -3.20 -19.96
CA ARG A 6 0.24 -2.50 -20.75
C ARG A 6 0.30 -0.98 -20.60
N SER A 7 0.69 -0.47 -19.43
CA SER A 7 0.72 0.96 -19.12
C SER A 7 2.13 1.44 -18.71
N ALA A 8 3.17 0.82 -19.25
CA ALA A 8 4.56 1.22 -18.98
C ALA A 8 4.84 2.69 -19.37
N LEU A 9 4.34 3.14 -20.53
CA LEU A 9 4.60 4.51 -21.00
C LEU A 9 3.97 5.60 -20.11
N PRO A 10 2.65 5.57 -19.80
CA PRO A 10 2.08 6.56 -18.89
C PRO A 10 2.71 6.48 -17.49
N ALA A 11 3.05 5.27 -17.02
CA ALA A 11 3.77 5.11 -15.75
C ALA A 11 5.15 5.79 -15.77
N LEU A 12 5.90 5.68 -16.88
CA LEU A 12 7.19 6.34 -17.04
C LEU A 12 7.04 7.85 -17.02
N LEU A 13 6.03 8.39 -17.72
CA LEU A 13 5.78 9.83 -17.76
C LEU A 13 5.43 10.39 -16.37
N VAL A 14 4.50 9.76 -15.65
CA VAL A 14 4.09 10.22 -14.31
C VAL A 14 5.23 10.08 -13.31
N THR A 15 5.95 8.96 -13.33
CA THR A 15 7.11 8.74 -12.46
C THR A 15 8.23 9.74 -12.77
N GLY A 16 8.49 9.99 -14.06
CA GLY A 16 9.49 10.96 -14.50
C GLY A 16 9.15 12.39 -14.08
N LEU A 17 7.88 12.79 -14.20
CA LEU A 17 7.39 14.08 -13.73
C LEU A 17 7.57 14.23 -12.22
N TYR A 18 7.20 13.20 -11.44
CA TYR A 18 7.40 13.19 -9.99
C TYR A 18 8.90 13.26 -9.63
N GLY A 19 9.75 12.49 -10.32
CA GLY A 19 11.20 12.51 -10.11
C GLY A 19 11.84 13.87 -10.44
N ALA A 20 11.34 14.55 -11.49
CA ALA A 20 11.78 15.91 -11.82
C ALA A 20 11.37 16.91 -10.72
N ALA A 21 10.13 16.84 -10.24
CA ALA A 21 9.66 17.67 -9.13
C ALA A 21 10.48 17.42 -7.85
N LEU A 22 10.80 16.15 -7.55
CA LEU A 22 11.65 15.77 -6.43
C LEU A 22 13.05 16.37 -6.57
N THR A 23 13.65 16.30 -7.76
CA THR A 23 14.97 16.87 -8.03
C THR A 23 14.98 18.38 -7.82
N VAL A 24 13.96 19.08 -8.32
CA VAL A 24 13.80 20.54 -8.12
C VAL A 24 13.65 20.87 -6.64
N ALA A 25 12.82 20.14 -5.90
CA ALA A 25 12.64 20.36 -4.46
C ALA A 25 13.94 20.16 -3.67
N VAL A 26 14.75 19.16 -4.03
CA VAL A 26 16.08 18.93 -3.43
C VAL A 26 17.03 20.10 -3.71
N VAL A 27 17.07 20.58 -4.97
CA VAL A 27 17.93 21.73 -5.34
C VAL A 27 17.50 22.99 -4.59
N VAL A 28 16.19 23.24 -4.48
CA VAL A 28 15.68 24.37 -3.69
C VAL A 28 16.14 24.23 -2.24
N ALA A 29 15.92 23.08 -1.60
CA ALA A 29 16.35 22.83 -0.23
C ALA A 29 17.85 23.06 -0.01
N LEU A 30 18.70 22.65 -0.97
CA LEU A 30 20.15 22.84 -0.90
C LEU A 30 20.57 24.31 -1.02
N ILE A 31 19.87 25.11 -1.82
CA ILE A 31 20.21 26.51 -2.09
C ILE A 31 19.64 27.44 -1.02
N SER A 32 18.36 27.27 -0.67
CA SER A 32 17.65 28.16 0.25
C SER A 32 17.69 27.70 1.70
N GLY A 33 18.02 26.43 1.96
CA GLY A 33 17.83 25.81 3.28
C GLY A 33 16.36 25.55 3.62
N ASP A 34 15.44 25.72 2.67
CA ASP A 34 14.00 25.50 2.88
C ASP A 34 13.59 24.07 2.52
N LEU A 35 13.25 23.27 3.53
CA LEU A 35 12.75 21.91 3.34
C LEU A 35 11.28 21.86 2.89
N GLY A 36 10.54 22.97 2.94
CA GLY A 36 9.09 23.00 2.72
C GLY A 36 8.62 22.33 1.43
N PRO A 37 9.20 22.66 0.25
CA PRO A 37 8.82 22.02 -1.00
C PRO A 37 9.06 20.50 -1.00
N LEU A 38 10.17 20.06 -0.39
CA LEU A 38 10.53 18.65 -0.33
C LEU A 38 9.66 17.89 0.68
N TRP A 39 9.37 18.50 1.82
CA TRP A 39 8.49 17.99 2.86
C TRP A 39 7.07 17.80 2.32
N GLY A 40 6.49 18.83 1.72
CA GLY A 40 5.15 18.78 1.14
C GLY A 40 5.03 17.72 0.02
N LEU A 41 6.06 17.57 -0.82
CA LEU A 41 6.05 16.59 -1.91
C LEU A 41 6.16 15.13 -1.43
N THR A 42 6.81 14.89 -0.29
CA THR A 42 7.16 13.54 0.18
C THR A 42 6.27 13.03 1.30
N LEU A 43 5.84 13.92 2.19
CA LEU A 43 5.01 13.60 3.35
C LEU A 43 3.55 14.06 3.17
N SER A 44 3.26 14.90 2.15
CA SER A 44 1.93 15.49 1.92
C SER A 44 1.37 16.21 3.17
N ALA A 45 2.27 16.77 3.98
CA ALA A 45 1.97 17.46 5.23
C ALA A 45 2.57 18.88 5.22
N THR A 46 2.07 19.75 6.10
CA THR A 46 2.71 21.05 6.38
C THR A 46 4.00 20.78 7.14
N VAL A 47 5.02 21.60 6.91
CA VAL A 47 6.26 21.52 7.69
C VAL A 47 5.93 21.73 9.16
N THR A 48 6.30 20.77 10.00
CA THR A 48 6.20 20.92 11.45
C THR A 48 7.14 22.04 11.90
N GLU A 49 6.63 23.00 12.67
CA GLU A 49 7.44 24.11 13.19
C GLU A 49 8.65 23.55 13.96
N GLY A 50 9.86 23.95 13.57
CA GLY A 50 11.10 23.55 14.25
C GLY A 50 11.94 22.46 13.56
N VAL A 51 11.52 21.91 12.42
CA VAL A 51 12.37 20.98 11.66
C VAL A 51 13.53 21.73 11.01
N ALA A 52 14.73 21.55 11.55
CA ALA A 52 15.94 22.14 10.98
C ALA A 52 16.32 21.47 9.66
N ALA A 53 16.85 22.27 8.71
CA ALA A 53 17.41 21.79 7.46
C ALA A 53 18.78 21.10 7.69
N THR A 54 18.73 19.92 8.32
CA THR A 54 19.90 19.08 8.53
C THR A 54 20.14 18.19 7.32
N GLY A 55 21.39 17.79 7.09
CA GLY A 55 21.72 16.81 6.04
C GLY A 55 20.98 15.48 6.22
N GLN A 56 20.69 15.10 7.48
CA GLN A 56 19.90 13.92 7.82
C GLN A 56 18.44 14.04 7.37
N ASN A 57 17.77 15.16 7.67
CA ASN A 57 16.39 15.39 7.24
C ASN A 57 16.29 15.43 5.71
N LEU A 58 17.24 16.08 5.04
CA LEU A 58 17.32 16.08 3.59
C LEU A 58 17.43 14.64 3.04
N LEU A 59 18.32 13.82 3.59
CA LEU A 59 18.50 12.43 3.17
C LEU A 59 17.22 11.60 3.35
N LEU A 60 16.58 11.72 4.51
CA LEU A 60 15.35 10.98 4.83
C LEU A 60 14.21 11.35 3.88
N LEU A 61 14.00 12.63 3.62
CA LEU A 61 12.97 13.08 2.69
C LEU A 61 13.27 12.66 1.24
N VAL A 62 14.54 12.69 0.82
CA VAL A 62 14.95 12.16 -0.49
C VAL A 62 14.63 10.67 -0.58
N LEU A 63 14.93 9.88 0.44
CA LEU A 63 14.61 8.45 0.47
C LEU A 63 13.09 8.20 0.45
N ALA A 64 12.30 9.00 1.17
CA ALA A 64 10.85 8.95 1.13
C ALA A 64 10.31 9.27 -0.29
N GLY A 65 10.83 10.32 -0.92
CA GLY A 65 10.50 10.68 -2.29
C GLY A 65 10.89 9.62 -3.31
N LEU A 66 12.09 9.04 -3.20
CA LEU A 66 12.50 7.93 -4.06
C LEU A 66 11.60 6.69 -3.89
N SER A 67 11.15 6.44 -2.66
CA SER A 67 10.18 5.38 -2.36
C SER A 67 8.85 5.65 -3.06
N TRP A 68 8.33 6.88 -3.01
CA TRP A 68 7.14 7.29 -3.76
C TRP A 68 7.31 7.15 -5.27
N ALA A 69 8.40 7.66 -5.84
CA ALA A 69 8.69 7.53 -7.27
C ALA A 69 8.67 6.06 -7.70
N TRP A 70 9.32 5.20 -6.92
CA TRP A 70 9.31 3.77 -7.15
C TRP A 70 7.91 3.14 -7.00
N GLY A 71 7.15 3.54 -5.98
CA GLY A 71 5.76 3.12 -5.78
C GLY A 71 4.85 3.46 -6.95
N ILE A 72 4.89 4.72 -7.40
CA ILE A 72 4.15 5.23 -8.56
C ILE A 72 4.47 4.38 -9.80
N TRP A 73 5.74 4.09 -10.05
CA TRP A 73 6.14 3.20 -11.14
C TRP A 73 5.53 1.80 -11.03
N GLN A 74 5.63 1.16 -9.86
CA GLN A 74 5.12 -0.20 -9.63
C GLN A 74 3.59 -0.29 -9.76
N ILE A 75 2.90 0.77 -9.32
CA ILE A 75 1.43 0.88 -9.35
C ILE A 75 0.94 1.16 -10.77
N LEU A 76 1.52 2.15 -11.47
CA LEU A 76 0.99 2.61 -12.75
C LEU A 76 1.38 1.74 -13.95
N ARG A 77 2.49 0.99 -13.88
CA ARG A 77 2.95 0.16 -15.02
C ARG A 77 1.90 -0.86 -15.46
N GLY A 78 0.95 -1.21 -14.59
CA GLY A 78 -0.17 -2.07 -14.93
C GLY A 78 0.19 -3.56 -15.05
N PRO A 79 -0.81 -4.40 -15.37
CA PRO A 79 -0.61 -5.83 -15.52
C PRO A 79 0.28 -6.16 -16.73
N PRO A 80 0.92 -7.34 -16.75
CA PRO A 80 1.68 -7.81 -17.90
C PRO A 80 0.80 -7.86 -19.16
N ALA A 81 1.38 -7.54 -20.31
CA ALA A 81 0.70 -7.59 -21.60
C ALA A 81 0.38 -9.04 -22.00
N GLY A 82 -0.74 -9.21 -22.71
CA GLY A 82 -1.27 -10.51 -23.14
C GLY A 82 -2.79 -10.55 -23.02
N PRO A 83 -3.47 -11.59 -23.52
CA PRO A 83 -4.92 -11.71 -23.43
C PRO A 83 -5.37 -11.79 -21.96
N PRO A 84 -6.41 -11.04 -21.56
CA PRO A 84 -6.92 -11.11 -20.19
C PRO A 84 -7.41 -12.53 -19.89
N PRO A 85 -7.18 -13.06 -18.68
CA PRO A 85 -7.73 -14.35 -18.29
C PRO A 85 -9.27 -14.26 -18.25
N GLN A 86 -9.95 -15.39 -18.45
CA GLN A 86 -11.38 -15.45 -18.17
C GLN A 86 -11.58 -15.29 -16.66
N GLN A 87 -12.13 -14.13 -16.26
CA GLN A 87 -12.31 -13.77 -14.86
C GLN A 87 -13.73 -14.11 -14.40
N ASP A 88 -13.84 -14.78 -13.26
CA ASP A 88 -15.09 -14.89 -12.54
C ASP A 88 -15.47 -13.54 -11.91
N ARG A 89 -16.77 -13.36 -11.64
CA ARG A 89 -17.31 -12.10 -11.11
C ARG A 89 -16.70 -11.72 -9.75
N ASN A 90 -16.31 -12.69 -8.93
CA ASN A 90 -15.72 -12.42 -7.61
C ASN A 90 -14.28 -11.93 -7.74
N THR A 91 -13.47 -12.53 -8.62
CA THR A 91 -12.14 -12.04 -8.95
C THR A 91 -12.17 -10.62 -9.51
N LEU A 92 -13.14 -10.32 -10.40
CA LEU A 92 -13.30 -8.96 -10.92
C LEU A 92 -13.60 -7.95 -9.81
N ARG A 93 -14.54 -8.29 -8.90
CA ARG A 93 -14.89 -7.45 -7.75
C ARG A 93 -13.69 -7.23 -6.82
N LEU A 94 -12.95 -8.27 -6.49
CA LEU A 94 -11.76 -8.15 -5.65
C LEU A 94 -10.71 -7.27 -6.32
N ARG A 95 -10.46 -7.45 -7.61
CA ARG A 95 -9.53 -6.61 -8.37
C ARG A 95 -9.92 -5.14 -8.32
N VAL A 96 -11.20 -4.82 -8.53
CA VAL A 96 -11.70 -3.44 -8.41
C VAL A 96 -11.52 -2.92 -6.99
N ALA A 97 -11.89 -3.71 -5.97
CA ALA A 97 -11.73 -3.31 -4.58
C ALA A 97 -10.27 -3.03 -4.19
N LEU A 98 -9.31 -3.81 -4.70
CA LEU A 98 -7.88 -3.58 -4.48
C LEU A 98 -7.39 -2.28 -5.11
N TYR A 99 -7.84 -1.96 -6.33
CA TYR A 99 -7.54 -0.66 -6.94
C TYR A 99 -8.20 0.50 -6.19
N VAL A 100 -9.44 0.33 -5.75
CA VAL A 100 -10.14 1.34 -4.95
C VAL A 100 -9.41 1.56 -3.63
N ALA A 101 -9.03 0.50 -2.91
CA ALA A 101 -8.26 0.60 -1.66
C ALA A 101 -6.96 1.38 -1.86
N MET A 102 -6.16 1.00 -2.85
CA MET A 102 -4.93 1.71 -3.19
C MET A 102 -5.19 3.18 -3.57
N ALA A 103 -6.17 3.44 -4.43
CA ALA A 103 -6.49 4.81 -4.87
C ALA A 103 -7.00 5.67 -3.72
N THR A 104 -7.83 5.11 -2.84
CA THR A 104 -8.34 5.77 -1.64
C THR A 104 -7.20 6.09 -0.67
N THR A 105 -6.31 5.14 -0.38
CA THR A 105 -5.14 5.39 0.47
C THR A 105 -4.26 6.50 -0.10
N TRP A 106 -3.98 6.47 -1.40
CA TRP A 106 -3.17 7.51 -2.04
C TRP A 106 -3.86 8.88 -2.04
N LEU A 107 -5.14 8.92 -2.42
CA LEU A 107 -5.92 10.16 -2.45
C LEU A 107 -5.97 10.81 -1.06
N LEU A 108 -6.33 10.04 -0.03
CA LEU A 108 -6.41 10.54 1.34
C LEU A 108 -5.05 10.99 1.88
N HIS A 109 -3.96 10.33 1.48
CA HIS A 109 -2.61 10.77 1.83
C HIS A 109 -2.28 12.14 1.21
N VAL A 110 -2.54 12.34 -0.09
CA VAL A 110 -2.25 13.61 -0.78
C VAL A 110 -3.21 14.72 -0.36
N THR A 111 -4.45 14.39 -0.01
CA THR A 111 -5.45 15.37 0.45
C THR A 111 -5.51 15.53 1.97
N ALA A 112 -4.56 14.96 2.71
CA ALA A 112 -4.57 15.00 4.18
C ALA A 112 -4.69 16.44 4.72
N LEU A 113 -4.08 17.41 4.03
CA LEU A 113 -4.15 18.83 4.37
C LEU A 113 -5.49 19.51 4.09
N LEU A 114 -6.34 18.93 3.22
CA LEU A 114 -7.63 19.49 2.84
C LEU A 114 -8.80 18.81 3.59
N VAL A 115 -8.60 17.60 4.09
CA VAL A 115 -9.66 16.79 4.71
C VAL A 115 -9.54 16.88 6.22
N TRP A 116 -10.52 17.54 6.85
CA TRP A 116 -10.61 17.69 8.31
C TRP A 116 -11.21 16.46 9.01
N ALA A 117 -11.65 15.46 8.23
CA ALA A 117 -12.29 14.26 8.74
C ALA A 117 -11.28 13.14 8.96
N ASP A 118 -11.54 12.31 9.96
CA ASP A 118 -10.72 11.14 10.25
C ASP A 118 -10.73 10.16 9.04
N THR A 119 -9.62 10.18 8.30
CA THR A 119 -9.44 9.39 7.09
C THR A 119 -9.31 7.89 7.39
N THR A 120 -9.01 7.53 8.64
CA THR A 120 -8.81 6.14 9.06
C THR A 120 -10.08 5.30 8.90
N VAL A 121 -11.26 5.89 9.14
CA VAL A 121 -12.56 5.24 8.96
C VAL A 121 -12.75 4.80 7.52
N ILE A 122 -12.45 5.69 6.57
CA ILE A 122 -12.64 5.44 5.14
C ILE A 122 -11.67 4.35 4.68
N ILE A 123 -10.38 4.45 5.05
CA ILE A 123 -9.36 3.46 4.69
C ILE A 123 -9.74 2.09 5.25
N SER A 124 -10.14 2.04 6.53
CA SER A 124 -10.54 0.80 7.20
C SER A 124 -11.79 0.19 6.58
N ALA A 125 -12.78 1.00 6.20
CA ALA A 125 -14.01 0.53 5.55
C ALA A 125 -13.72 -0.07 4.18
N VAL A 126 -12.86 0.58 3.38
CA VAL A 126 -12.48 0.06 2.06
C VAL A 126 -11.67 -1.23 2.20
N MET A 127 -10.72 -1.29 3.13
CA MET A 127 -9.98 -2.51 3.42
C MET A 127 -10.87 -3.63 3.97
N TRP A 128 -11.91 -3.31 4.73
CA TRP A 128 -12.90 -4.28 5.17
C TRP A 128 -13.67 -4.90 3.99
N VAL A 129 -14.00 -4.12 2.96
CA VAL A 129 -14.56 -4.66 1.71
C VAL A 129 -13.56 -5.60 1.02
N VAL A 130 -12.28 -5.24 0.99
CA VAL A 130 -11.20 -6.09 0.45
C VAL A 130 -11.12 -7.42 1.19
N VAL A 131 -11.19 -7.42 2.53
CA VAL A 131 -11.25 -8.63 3.37
C VAL A 131 -12.38 -9.55 2.91
N LEU A 132 -13.61 -9.02 2.81
CA LEU A 132 -14.79 -9.81 2.46
C LEU A 132 -14.69 -10.42 1.05
N LEU A 133 -14.04 -9.72 0.11
CA LEU A 133 -13.85 -10.21 -1.25
C LEU A 133 -12.70 -11.21 -1.36
N PHE A 134 -11.62 -11.04 -0.60
CA PHE A 134 -10.52 -12.01 -0.53
C PHE A 134 -11.03 -13.39 -0.11
N MET A 135 -11.91 -13.44 0.90
CA MET A 135 -12.52 -14.69 1.36
C MET A 135 -13.27 -15.42 0.25
N ARG A 136 -14.00 -14.67 -0.60
CA ARG A 136 -14.76 -15.26 -1.72
C ARG A 136 -13.86 -15.80 -2.82
N VAL A 137 -12.73 -15.14 -3.07
CA VAL A 137 -11.82 -15.48 -4.16
C VAL A 137 -10.90 -16.64 -3.77
N LEU A 138 -10.39 -16.66 -2.54
CA LEU A 138 -9.45 -17.70 -2.05
C LEU A 138 -10.10 -19.07 -1.80
N GLY A 139 -11.42 -19.23 -2.05
CA GLY A 139 -12.03 -20.54 -2.27
C GLY A 139 -12.02 -21.50 -1.07
N GLY A 140 -12.09 -20.99 0.15
CA GLY A 140 -12.20 -21.83 1.34
C GLY A 140 -12.90 -21.09 2.48
N ASP A 141 -13.84 -21.77 3.15
CA ASP A 141 -14.42 -21.27 4.40
C ASP A 141 -13.34 -21.37 5.49
N ARG A 142 -12.48 -20.35 5.56
CA ARG A 142 -11.46 -20.20 6.59
C ARG A 142 -12.01 -19.23 7.63
N PRO A 143 -12.83 -19.70 8.59
CA PRO A 143 -13.54 -18.82 9.53
C PRO A 143 -12.57 -17.93 10.31
N TYR A 144 -11.38 -18.42 10.63
CA TYR A 144 -10.34 -17.66 11.32
C TYR A 144 -9.79 -16.49 10.48
N MET A 145 -9.59 -16.68 9.17
CA MET A 145 -9.14 -15.59 8.29
C MET A 145 -10.23 -14.53 8.19
N ARG A 146 -11.50 -14.94 8.00
CA ARG A 146 -12.62 -13.99 7.97
C ARG A 146 -12.75 -13.25 9.30
N GLY A 147 -12.73 -13.98 10.41
CA GLY A 147 -12.86 -13.42 11.76
C GLY A 147 -11.77 -12.40 12.04
N ALA A 148 -10.50 -12.74 11.77
CA ALA A 148 -9.38 -11.83 11.95
C ALA A 148 -9.51 -10.56 11.08
N GLY A 149 -9.88 -10.69 9.81
CA GLY A 149 -10.00 -9.53 8.91
C GLY A 149 -11.19 -8.63 9.24
N VAL A 150 -12.33 -9.22 9.62
CA VAL A 150 -13.51 -8.46 10.07
C VAL A 150 -13.24 -7.77 11.40
N LEU A 151 -12.63 -8.48 12.35
CA LEU A 151 -12.24 -7.89 13.64
C LEU A 151 -11.21 -6.78 13.45
N GLY A 152 -10.22 -6.95 12.56
CA GLY A 152 -9.22 -5.93 12.29
C GLY A 152 -9.81 -4.70 11.60
N TYR A 153 -10.13 -4.82 10.31
CA TYR A 153 -10.54 -3.66 9.51
C TYR A 153 -11.99 -3.23 9.76
N GLY A 154 -12.90 -4.18 10.02
CA GLY A 154 -14.25 -3.85 10.43
C GLY A 154 -14.28 -3.23 11.84
N GLY A 155 -13.46 -3.75 12.76
CA GLY A 155 -13.28 -3.16 14.09
C GLY A 155 -12.76 -1.73 14.03
N PHE A 156 -11.67 -1.46 13.30
CA PHE A 156 -11.18 -0.09 13.09
C PHE A 156 -12.21 0.84 12.45
N THR A 157 -13.02 0.33 11.52
CA THR A 157 -14.11 1.12 10.94
C THR A 157 -15.14 1.52 12.00
N VAL A 158 -15.52 0.58 12.88
CA VAL A 158 -16.47 0.84 13.97
C VAL A 158 -15.88 1.81 15.00
N ILE A 159 -14.61 1.60 15.40
CA ILE A 159 -13.89 2.49 16.32
C ILE A 159 -13.91 3.92 15.81
N GLY A 160 -13.45 4.17 14.58
CA GLY A 160 -13.41 5.54 14.09
C GLY A 160 -14.82 6.14 13.86
N VAL A 161 -15.85 5.33 13.59
CA VAL A 161 -17.25 5.83 13.58
C VAL A 161 -17.69 6.24 14.99
N LEU A 162 -17.34 5.48 16.02
CA LEU A 162 -17.63 5.81 17.42
C LEU A 162 -16.90 7.08 17.85
N ASP A 163 -15.63 7.23 17.47
CA ASP A 163 -14.84 8.42 17.75
C ASP A 163 -15.45 9.68 17.08
N LEU A 164 -15.92 9.55 15.83
CA LEU A 164 -16.61 10.64 15.12
C LEU A 164 -17.89 11.12 15.83
N VAL A 165 -18.58 10.24 16.57
CA VAL A 165 -19.77 10.61 17.35
C VAL A 165 -19.45 10.89 18.83
N GLY A 166 -18.16 10.91 19.20
CA GLY A 166 -17.70 11.19 20.56
C GLY A 166 -18.01 10.09 21.57
N TRP A 167 -18.20 8.85 21.12
CA TRP A 167 -18.49 7.73 22.01
C TRP A 167 -17.19 7.11 22.52
N PRO A 168 -17.06 6.82 23.83
CA PRO A 168 -15.82 6.28 24.38
C PRO A 168 -15.52 4.86 23.84
N VAL A 169 -14.33 4.68 23.28
CA VAL A 169 -13.80 3.39 22.86
C VAL A 169 -12.81 2.88 23.91
N PRO A 170 -12.85 1.58 24.29
CA PRO A 170 -11.85 1.02 25.20
C PRO A 170 -10.45 1.06 24.59
N ASP A 171 -9.44 1.51 25.35
CA ASP A 171 -8.04 1.62 24.89
C ASP A 171 -7.49 0.32 24.27
N ALA A 172 -7.90 -0.84 24.79
CA ALA A 172 -7.46 -2.14 24.30
C ALA A 172 -8.07 -2.50 22.93
N ALA A 173 -9.18 -1.88 22.52
CA ALA A 173 -9.91 -2.24 21.31
C ALA A 173 -9.09 -2.00 20.05
N GLU A 174 -8.39 -0.87 19.95
CA GLU A 174 -7.49 -0.58 18.83
C GLU A 174 -6.35 -1.58 18.73
N SER A 175 -5.74 -1.93 19.87
CA SER A 175 -4.65 -2.91 19.91
C SER A 175 -5.12 -4.30 19.45
N ILE A 176 -6.32 -4.71 19.86
CA ILE A 176 -6.95 -5.96 19.43
C ILE A 176 -7.25 -5.93 17.92
N CYS A 177 -7.81 -4.83 17.40
CA CYS A 177 -8.08 -4.67 15.97
C CYS A 177 -6.79 -4.67 15.15
N GLY A 178 -5.74 -3.98 15.63
CA GLY A 178 -4.41 -3.97 15.03
C GLY A 178 -3.82 -5.37 14.93
N LEU A 179 -3.81 -6.12 16.04
CA LEU A 179 -3.33 -7.50 16.06
C LEU A 179 -4.14 -8.41 15.14
N ALA A 180 -5.47 -8.28 15.15
CA ALA A 180 -6.34 -9.04 14.26
C ALA A 180 -6.08 -8.73 12.78
N GLY A 181 -5.84 -7.46 12.44
CA GLY A 181 -5.42 -7.02 11.10
C GLY A 181 -4.08 -7.63 10.67
N LEU A 182 -3.08 -7.66 11.56
CA LEU A 182 -1.80 -8.32 11.31
C LEU A 182 -1.95 -9.82 11.07
N VAL A 183 -2.72 -10.51 11.91
CA VAL A 183 -3.03 -11.93 11.77
C VAL A 183 -3.71 -12.19 10.43
N TRP A 184 -4.69 -11.36 10.06
CA TRP A 184 -5.34 -11.46 8.75
C TRP A 184 -4.35 -11.31 7.60
N THR A 185 -3.48 -10.30 7.64
CA THR A 185 -2.47 -10.07 6.58
C THR A 185 -1.56 -11.29 6.44
N VAL A 186 -1.08 -11.88 7.53
CA VAL A 186 -0.28 -13.11 7.50
C VAL A 186 -1.04 -14.26 6.84
N LEU A 187 -2.30 -14.46 7.21
CA LEU A 187 -3.14 -15.54 6.65
C LEU A 187 -3.40 -15.34 5.16
N VAL A 188 -3.63 -14.10 4.72
CA VAL A 188 -3.81 -13.77 3.29
C VAL A 188 -2.52 -13.97 2.52
N LEU A 189 -1.37 -13.50 3.01
CA LEU A 189 -0.08 -13.70 2.33
C LEU A 189 0.25 -15.18 2.19
N ARG A 190 0.00 -15.96 3.25
CA ARG A 190 0.13 -17.42 3.20
C ARG A 190 -0.79 -18.00 2.13
N ALA A 191 -2.06 -17.59 2.08
CA ALA A 191 -3.02 -18.09 1.10
C ALA A 191 -2.64 -17.70 -0.34
N GLN A 192 -2.17 -16.47 -0.57
CA GLN A 192 -1.64 -16.01 -1.85
C GLN A 192 -0.41 -16.84 -2.28
N GLY A 193 0.45 -17.23 -1.34
CA GLY A 193 1.63 -18.06 -1.63
C GLY A 193 1.32 -19.49 -2.08
N TYR A 194 0.13 -20.01 -1.77
CA TYR A 194 -0.33 -21.34 -2.21
C TYR A 194 -1.23 -21.29 -3.44
N ASP A 195 -1.51 -20.11 -3.97
CA ASP A 195 -2.48 -19.92 -5.06
C ASP A 195 -1.79 -19.32 -6.29
N ASP A 196 -1.81 -20.07 -7.39
CA ASP A 196 -1.13 -19.73 -8.64
C ASP A 196 -1.61 -18.42 -9.28
N ARG A 197 -2.72 -17.84 -8.80
CA ARG A 197 -3.20 -16.54 -9.25
C ARG A 197 -2.28 -15.39 -8.84
N TRP A 198 -1.48 -15.54 -7.78
CA TRP A 198 -0.57 -14.50 -7.30
C TRP A 198 0.89 -14.87 -7.55
N GLY A 199 1.67 -13.92 -8.06
CA GLY A 199 3.09 -14.12 -8.26
C GLY A 199 3.87 -14.08 -6.94
N THR A 200 4.97 -14.81 -6.87
CA THR A 200 5.90 -14.82 -5.72
C THR A 200 6.37 -13.42 -5.34
N ALA A 201 6.62 -12.56 -6.32
CA ALA A 201 6.99 -11.16 -6.09
C ALA A 201 5.90 -10.40 -5.32
N THR A 202 4.61 -10.63 -5.61
CA THR A 202 3.50 -9.96 -4.93
C THR A 202 3.42 -10.38 -3.47
N VAL A 203 3.58 -11.66 -3.19
CA VAL A 203 3.67 -12.17 -1.81
C VAL A 203 4.87 -11.56 -1.09
N ALA A 204 6.03 -11.47 -1.73
CA ALA A 204 7.22 -10.84 -1.16
C ALA A 204 7.01 -9.36 -0.84
N TYR A 205 6.33 -8.59 -1.70
CA TYR A 205 5.97 -7.20 -1.39
C TYR A 205 5.00 -7.08 -0.22
N GLY A 206 4.06 -8.02 -0.09
CA GLY A 206 3.16 -8.05 1.04
C GLY A 206 3.86 -8.42 2.36
N ILE A 207 4.80 -9.36 2.32
CA ILE A 207 5.69 -9.67 3.47
C ILE A 207 6.53 -8.44 3.83
N ALA A 208 7.10 -7.76 2.83
CA ALA A 208 7.85 -6.53 3.05
C ALA A 208 6.96 -5.45 3.69
N ALA A 209 5.73 -5.24 3.20
CA ALA A 209 4.78 -4.29 3.77
C ALA A 209 4.39 -4.64 5.22
N LEU A 210 4.33 -5.93 5.56
CA LEU A 210 4.04 -6.41 6.91
C LEU A 210 5.21 -6.16 7.88
N LEU A 211 6.43 -6.50 7.45
CA LEU A 211 7.61 -6.48 8.34
C LEU A 211 8.28 -5.11 8.43
N THR A 212 8.21 -4.31 7.37
CA THR A 212 8.85 -2.99 7.29
C THR A 212 8.46 -2.10 8.46
N PRO A 213 7.18 -1.83 8.78
CA PRO A 213 6.84 -0.98 9.91
C PRO A 213 7.43 -1.46 11.25
N ILE A 214 7.56 -2.78 11.47
CA ILE A 214 8.20 -3.32 12.68
C ILE A 214 9.69 -2.96 12.71
N PHE A 215 10.40 -3.22 11.61
CA PHE A 215 11.82 -2.90 11.52
C PHE A 215 12.08 -1.39 11.58
N LEU A 216 11.17 -0.58 11.03
CA LEU A 216 11.27 0.87 11.06
C LEU A 216 11.07 1.41 12.47
N VAL A 217 10.07 0.92 13.22
CA VAL A 217 9.90 1.28 14.64
C VAL A 217 11.14 0.92 15.45
N LEU A 218 11.72 -0.26 15.23
CA LEU A 218 12.95 -0.67 15.90
C LEU A 218 14.15 0.22 15.51
N ALA A 219 14.26 0.57 14.23
CA ALA A 219 15.32 1.44 13.71
C ALA A 219 15.16 2.90 14.13
N SER A 220 13.95 3.36 14.45
CA SER A 220 13.67 4.72 14.92
C SER A 220 13.86 4.90 16.43
N LEU A 221 13.99 3.82 17.21
CA LEU A 221 14.22 3.91 18.67
C LEU A 221 15.39 4.82 19.07
N PRO A 222 16.55 4.83 18.37
CA PRO A 222 17.65 5.73 18.67
C PRO A 222 17.37 7.21 18.32
N PHE A 223 16.34 7.47 17.52
CA PHE A 223 16.01 8.79 16.94
C PHE A 223 14.64 9.30 17.42
N ARG A 224 14.19 8.85 18.60
CA ARG A 224 12.83 9.10 19.10
C ARG A 224 12.48 10.58 19.27
N GLU A 225 13.48 11.45 19.36
CA GLU A 225 13.30 12.91 19.45
C GLU A 225 13.18 13.60 18.08
N GLU A 226 13.36 12.87 16.97
CA GLU A 226 13.24 13.39 15.60
C GLU A 226 11.93 12.92 14.95
N GLU A 227 10.89 13.73 15.09
CA GLU A 227 9.56 13.49 14.50
C GLU A 227 9.61 13.27 12.98
N SER A 228 10.52 13.97 12.28
CA SER A 228 10.76 13.85 10.84
C SER A 228 11.19 12.45 10.39
N ALA A 229 11.94 11.72 11.23
CA ALA A 229 12.38 10.36 10.91
C ALA A 229 11.22 9.38 10.97
N VAL A 230 10.33 9.49 11.95
CA VAL A 230 9.18 8.60 12.10
C VAL A 230 8.21 8.75 10.91
N GLU A 231 7.93 9.98 10.50
CA GLU A 231 7.04 10.26 9.36
C GLU A 231 7.62 9.77 8.03
N ALA A 232 8.90 10.07 7.75
CA ALA A 232 9.58 9.64 6.53
C ALA A 232 9.66 8.11 6.42
N LEU A 233 9.84 7.42 7.55
CA LEU A 233 9.82 5.96 7.59
C LEU A 233 8.39 5.41 7.37
N GLY A 234 7.36 6.06 7.92
CA GLY A 234 5.95 5.71 7.68
C GLY A 234 5.55 5.70 6.20
N VAL A 235 6.15 6.58 5.39
CA VAL A 235 5.96 6.61 3.93
C VAL A 235 6.37 5.29 3.28
N VAL A 236 7.51 4.72 3.65
CA VAL A 236 8.01 3.48 3.04
C VAL A 236 7.04 2.33 3.27
N SER A 237 6.51 2.21 4.48
CA SER A 237 5.49 1.20 4.83
C SER A 237 4.22 1.39 3.99
N SER A 238 3.73 2.62 3.89
CA SER A 238 2.54 2.96 3.09
C SER A 238 2.74 2.62 1.61
N VAL A 239 3.88 2.99 1.03
CA VAL A 239 4.25 2.68 -0.36
C VAL A 239 4.25 1.17 -0.59
N LEU A 240 4.86 0.38 0.29
CA LEU A 240 4.91 -1.07 0.14
C LEU A 240 3.51 -1.70 0.20
N MET A 241 2.65 -1.22 1.10
CA MET A 241 1.25 -1.66 1.19
C MET A 241 0.51 -1.36 -0.12
N MET A 242 0.63 -0.14 -0.67
CA MET A 242 0.01 0.23 -1.94
C MET A 242 0.55 -0.60 -3.12
N ILE A 243 1.85 -0.88 -3.14
CA ILE A 243 2.45 -1.78 -4.14
C ILE A 243 1.85 -3.17 -4.02
N TRP A 244 1.73 -3.72 -2.81
CA TRP A 244 1.13 -5.03 -2.60
C TRP A 244 -0.33 -5.09 -3.09
N LEU A 245 -1.14 -4.07 -2.79
CA LEU A 245 -2.53 -3.96 -3.27
C LEU A 245 -2.59 -3.89 -4.80
N ALA A 246 -1.82 -2.98 -5.41
CA ALA A 246 -1.80 -2.80 -6.86
C ALA A 246 -1.31 -4.06 -7.58
N ARG A 247 -0.25 -4.69 -7.06
CA ARG A 247 0.28 -5.94 -7.63
C ARG A 247 -0.67 -7.11 -7.47
N SER A 248 -1.36 -7.21 -6.32
CA SER A 248 -2.42 -8.21 -6.14
C SER A 248 -3.52 -8.02 -7.20
N ALA A 249 -3.90 -6.78 -7.52
CA ALA A 249 -4.85 -6.49 -8.59
C ALA A 249 -4.28 -6.80 -9.99
N HIS A 250 -2.99 -6.55 -10.23
CA HIS A 250 -2.31 -6.86 -11.48
C HIS A 250 -2.22 -8.35 -11.75
N ASP A 251 -1.88 -9.14 -10.74
CA ASP A 251 -1.74 -10.59 -10.86
C ASP A 251 -3.09 -11.25 -11.16
N LEU A 252 -4.17 -10.77 -10.54
CA LEU A 252 -5.52 -11.21 -10.89
C LEU A 252 -5.90 -10.92 -12.36
N ALA A 253 -5.26 -9.93 -12.97
CA ALA A 253 -5.44 -9.55 -14.38
C ALA A 253 -4.41 -10.15 -15.34
N ALA A 254 -3.41 -10.87 -14.81
CA ALA A 254 -2.33 -11.40 -15.61
C ALA A 254 -2.80 -12.58 -16.48
N PRO A 255 -2.29 -12.72 -17.72
CA PRO A 255 -2.58 -13.88 -18.55
C PRO A 255 -2.16 -15.17 -17.82
N ARG A 256 -3.08 -16.12 -17.68
CA ARG A 256 -2.75 -17.43 -17.13
C ARG A 256 -1.97 -18.22 -18.18
N HIS A 257 -0.89 -18.86 -17.75
CA HIS A 257 -0.24 -19.85 -18.59
C HIS A 257 -1.18 -21.05 -18.60
N GLN A 258 -2.00 -21.20 -19.64
CA GLN A 258 -2.65 -22.48 -19.90
C GLN A 258 -1.52 -23.50 -20.04
N PRO A 259 -1.54 -24.62 -19.30
CA PRO A 259 -0.67 -25.74 -19.61
C PRO A 259 -0.83 -26.00 -21.11
N ALA A 260 0.27 -26.01 -21.85
CA ALA A 260 0.25 -26.43 -23.24
C ALA A 260 -0.53 -27.73 -23.27
N ALA A 261 -1.65 -27.76 -24.00
CA ALA A 261 -2.47 -28.96 -24.12
C ALA A 261 -1.50 -30.10 -24.42
N GLN A 262 -1.34 -31.02 -23.48
CA GLN A 262 -0.50 -32.18 -23.67
C GLN A 262 -1.04 -32.81 -24.94
N THR A 263 -0.26 -32.67 -26.02
CA THR A 263 -0.59 -33.29 -27.28
C THR A 263 -0.55 -34.76 -26.94
N THR A 264 -1.72 -35.36 -26.81
CA THR A 264 -1.88 -36.81 -26.72
C THR A 264 -1.32 -37.34 -28.03
N LEU A 265 0.00 -37.58 -28.05
CA LEU A 265 0.66 -38.40 -29.03
C LEU A 265 0.17 -39.82 -28.78
N GLY A 266 -0.97 -40.12 -29.39
CA GLY A 266 -1.38 -41.48 -29.64
C GLY A 266 -0.50 -42.02 -30.77
N ALA A 267 0.28 -43.05 -30.46
CA ALA A 267 0.60 -44.18 -31.32
C ALA A 267 1.17 -45.29 -30.43
#